data_AF-W4ICR9-F1
#
_entry.id   AF-W4ICR9-F1
#
_cell.length_a   1.000
_cell.length_b   1.000
_cell.length_c   1.000
_cell.angle_alpha   90.00
_cell.angle_beta   90.00
_cell.angle_gamma   90.00
#
_symmetry.space_group_name_H-M   'P 1'
#
loop_
_entity.id
_entity.type
_entity.pdbx_description
1 polymer ?
#
loop_
_entity_poly.entity_id
_entity_poly.type
_entity_poly.pdbx_seq_one_letter_code
_entity_poly.pdbx_strand_id
1 'polypeptide(L)'
;MFDCLKIDDAELGNITNVCIFINEYEKIPPAKYDKDNDKIIVYVKPLYLPSSHYLSITYKELNEKDLLFYNYFALFLLDGSMFLKMTKFQMYYSHTTYDVINSAQENIKNFIEALKNAQMNNRSSLIAKWKEDRDFLKNEFLSLIVKKFNKNQNDFFNNIWPPLD
;
A
#
# COMPACT_ATOMS: atom_id res chain seq x y z
N MET A 1 30.94 -5.23 35.25
CA MET A 1 30.65 -5.10 33.81
C MET A 1 31.78 -4.24 33.25
N PHE A 2 32.65 -4.82 32.43
CA PHE A 2 33.73 -4.09 31.75
C PHE A 2 33.47 -4.19 30.25
N ASP A 3 33.66 -3.10 29.51
CA ASP A 3 33.38 -2.92 28.08
C ASP A 3 31.90 -3.01 27.67
N CYS A 4 31.05 -2.15 28.24
CA CYS A 4 29.67 -1.98 27.79
C CYS A 4 29.53 -0.76 26.87
N LEU A 5 28.95 -0.97 25.68
CA LEU A 5 28.44 0.08 24.82
C LEU A 5 27.01 0.43 25.21
N LYS A 6 26.73 1.72 25.36
CA LYS A 6 25.36 2.22 25.51
C LYS A 6 24.76 2.30 24.10
N ILE A 7 23.72 1.52 23.86
CA ILE A 7 22.93 1.54 22.63
C ILE A 7 21.54 2.03 22.98
N ASP A 8 20.92 2.82 22.09
CA ASP A 8 19.51 3.19 22.23
C ASP A 8 18.59 2.20 21.48
N ASP A 9 17.28 2.30 21.74
CA ASP A 9 16.29 1.39 21.15
C ASP A 9 16.25 1.46 19.61
N ALA A 10 16.51 2.63 19.03
CA ALA A 10 16.44 2.82 17.59
C ALA A 10 17.65 2.17 16.91
N GLU A 11 18.84 2.34 17.48
CA GLU A 11 20.08 1.68 17.06
C GLU A 11 19.96 0.16 17.21
N LEU A 12 19.38 -0.31 18.32
CA LEU A 12 19.13 -1.74 18.55
C LEU A 12 18.16 -2.32 17.52
N GLY A 13 17.13 -1.58 17.14
CA GLY A 13 16.14 -1.97 16.13
C GLY A 13 16.72 -2.14 14.71
N ASN A 14 17.87 -1.53 14.42
CA ASN A 14 18.57 -1.69 13.15
C ASN A 14 19.41 -2.98 13.09
N ILE A 15 19.60 -3.70 14.20
CA ILE A 15 20.37 -4.95 14.25
C ILE A 15 19.49 -6.13 13.84
N THR A 16 19.58 -6.52 12.57
CA THR A 16 18.69 -7.48 11.91
C THR A 16 18.72 -8.91 12.48
N ASN A 17 19.77 -9.30 13.19
CA ASN A 17 19.95 -10.69 13.67
C ASN A 17 19.30 -10.98 15.03
N VAL A 18 18.88 -9.94 15.77
CA VAL A 18 18.37 -10.07 17.15
C VAL A 18 16.96 -9.49 17.34
N CYS A 19 16.47 -8.73 16.35
CA CYS A 19 15.13 -8.18 16.33
C CYS A 19 14.26 -8.95 15.34
N ILE A 20 13.05 -9.29 15.76
CA ILE A 20 12.00 -9.74 14.85
C ILE A 20 10.98 -8.62 14.66
N PHE A 21 10.60 -8.38 13.42
CA PHE A 21 9.45 -7.56 13.09
C PHE A 21 8.24 -8.48 13.14
N ILE A 22 7.40 -8.30 14.16
CA ILE A 22 6.14 -9.04 14.25
C ILE A 22 5.27 -8.57 13.07
N ASN A 23 4.56 -9.49 12.42
CA ASN A 23 3.80 -9.26 11.18
C ASN A 23 2.61 -8.28 11.33
N GLU A 24 2.49 -7.60 12.46
CA GLU A 24 1.47 -6.60 12.72
C GLU A 24 2.07 -5.20 12.53
N TYR A 25 1.60 -4.50 11.51
CA TYR A 25 1.93 -3.10 11.33
C TYR A 25 1.15 -2.24 12.33
N GLU A 26 1.82 -1.22 12.84
CA GLU A 26 1.21 -0.25 13.73
C GLU A 26 0.14 0.55 12.96
N LYS A 27 -1.02 0.74 13.61
CA LYS A 27 -2.11 1.56 13.07
C LYS A 27 -1.84 3.04 13.25
N ILE A 28 -1.04 3.39 14.26
CA ILE A 28 -0.70 4.76 14.64
C ILE A 28 0.82 4.81 14.86
N PRO A 29 1.58 5.56 14.04
CA PRO A 29 1.12 6.34 12.89
C PRO A 29 0.67 5.46 11.70
N PRO A 30 -0.26 5.94 10.86
CA PRO A 30 -0.75 5.15 9.73
C PRO A 30 0.31 5.00 8.65
N ALA A 31 0.21 3.93 7.86
CA ALA A 31 1.04 3.76 6.67
C ALA A 31 0.91 4.97 5.73
N LYS A 32 2.00 5.30 5.04
CA LYS A 32 2.07 6.42 4.10
C LYS A 32 2.75 6.01 2.81
N TYR A 33 2.37 6.64 1.72
CA TYR A 33 3.08 6.56 0.45
C TYR A 33 3.97 7.79 0.28
N ASP A 34 5.27 7.55 0.14
CA ASP A 34 6.27 8.55 -0.17
C ASP A 34 6.31 8.77 -1.69
N LYS A 35 5.78 9.92 -2.12
CA LYS A 35 5.70 10.31 -3.53
C LYS A 35 7.07 10.62 -4.14
N ASP A 36 8.00 11.12 -3.32
CA ASP A 36 9.31 11.58 -3.80
C ASP A 36 10.21 10.37 -4.09
N ASN A 37 10.11 9.33 -3.26
CA ASN A 37 10.90 8.10 -3.39
C ASN A 37 10.15 6.94 -4.06
N ASP A 38 8.85 7.11 -4.34
CA ASP A 38 7.96 6.06 -4.88
C ASP A 38 7.97 4.79 -4.01
N LYS A 39 7.82 4.99 -2.68
CA LYS A 39 7.90 3.94 -1.66
C LYS A 39 6.69 3.92 -0.75
N ILE A 40 6.34 2.72 -0.30
CA ILE A 40 5.36 2.52 0.77
C ILE A 40 6.10 2.41 2.09
N ILE A 41 5.72 3.25 3.05
CA ILE A 41 6.28 3.28 4.39
C ILE A 41 5.21 2.84 5.38
N VAL A 42 5.50 1.79 6.14
CA VAL A 42 4.69 1.33 7.27
C VAL A 42 5.46 1.53 8.57
N TYR A 43 4.75 1.46 9.69
CA TYR A 43 5.35 1.54 11.01
C TYR A 43 5.26 0.18 11.69
N VAL A 44 6.34 -0.18 12.37
CA VAL A 44 6.51 -1.48 13.01
C VAL A 44 7.07 -1.26 14.41
N LYS A 45 6.70 -2.17 15.31
CA LYS A 45 7.25 -2.22 16.67
C LYS A 45 8.09 -3.50 16.82
N PRO A 46 9.42 -3.41 16.65
CA PRO A 46 10.28 -4.57 16.68
C PRO A 46 10.28 -5.21 18.07
N LEU A 47 10.38 -6.54 18.12
CA LEU A 47 10.63 -7.28 19.35
C LEU A 47 12.09 -7.71 19.40
N TYR A 48 12.82 -7.25 20.41
CA TYR A 48 14.17 -7.71 20.71
C TYR A 48 14.09 -9.07 21.41
N LEU A 49 14.46 -10.13 20.68
CA LEU A 49 14.31 -11.52 21.12
C LEU A 49 15.05 -11.87 22.42
N PRO A 50 16.32 -11.45 22.63
CA PRO A 50 17.09 -11.88 23.79
C PRO A 50 16.47 -11.50 25.15
N SER A 51 15.62 -10.46 25.19
CA SER A 51 14.93 -10.06 26.41
C SER A 51 13.41 -9.94 26.26
N SER A 52 12.85 -10.43 25.15
CA SER A 52 11.43 -10.28 24.80
C SER A 52 10.90 -8.85 24.99
N HIS A 53 11.73 -7.86 24.67
CA HIS A 53 11.42 -6.45 24.89
C HIS A 53 10.98 -5.78 23.59
N TYR A 54 9.85 -5.08 23.63
CA TYR A 54 9.41 -4.30 22.49
C TYR A 54 10.21 -3.00 22.41
N LEU A 55 10.83 -2.77 21.26
CA LEU A 55 11.53 -1.53 20.97
C LEU A 55 10.56 -0.41 20.61
N SER A 56 11.10 0.80 20.55
CA SER A 56 10.39 1.97 20.05
C SER A 56 9.90 1.76 18.60
N ILE A 57 8.77 2.38 18.26
CA ILE A 57 8.19 2.30 16.91
C ILE A 57 9.19 2.86 15.91
N THR A 58 9.45 2.11 14.84
CA THR A 58 10.28 2.54 13.72
C THR A 58 9.50 2.40 12.41
N TYR A 59 10.01 2.98 11.33
CA TYR A 59 9.43 2.85 10.01
C TYR A 59 10.13 1.74 9.22
N LYS A 60 9.38 1.12 8.31
CA LYS A 60 9.87 0.11 7.37
C LYS A 60 9.36 0.46 5.98
N GLU A 61 10.26 0.43 5.01
CA GLU A 61 9.89 0.48 3.59
C GLU A 61 9.45 -0.92 3.15
N LEU A 62 8.25 -0.99 2.56
CA LEU A 62 7.75 -2.23 1.97
C LEU A 62 8.30 -2.41 0.56
N ASN A 63 8.53 -3.68 0.20
CA ASN A 63 8.87 -4.14 -1.13
C ASN A 63 7.92 -5.26 -1.59
N GLU A 64 7.99 -5.64 -2.86
CA GLU A 64 7.11 -6.63 -3.48
C GLU A 64 7.13 -8.04 -2.84
N LYS A 65 8.12 -8.34 -1.99
CA LYS A 65 8.21 -9.60 -1.25
C LYS A 65 7.47 -9.55 0.08
N ASP A 66 7.13 -8.36 0.58
CA ASP A 66 6.35 -8.21 1.81
C ASP A 66 4.89 -8.62 1.59
N LEU A 67 4.34 -9.37 2.55
CA LEU A 67 3.02 -10.02 2.44
C LEU A 67 1.89 -9.06 2.06
N LEU A 68 1.89 -7.86 2.64
CA LEU A 68 0.83 -6.86 2.47
C LEU A 68 1.24 -5.73 1.51
N PHE A 69 2.36 -5.86 0.80
CA PHE A 69 2.83 -4.82 -0.11
C PHE A 69 1.76 -4.43 -1.12
N TYR A 70 1.20 -5.41 -1.84
CA TYR A 70 0.17 -5.15 -2.87
C TYR A 70 -1.15 -4.64 -2.28
N ASN A 71 -1.44 -4.97 -1.02
CA ASN A 71 -2.63 -4.49 -0.32
C ASN A 71 -2.50 -2.99 -0.01
N TYR A 72 -1.35 -2.57 0.52
CA TYR A 72 -1.05 -1.15 0.71
C TYR A 72 -0.88 -0.42 -0.62
N PHE A 73 -0.30 -1.06 -1.63
CA PHE A 73 -0.16 -0.49 -2.97
C PHE A 73 -1.53 -0.19 -3.58
N ALA A 74 -2.46 -1.14 -3.51
CA ALA A 74 -3.84 -0.94 -3.92
C ALA A 74 -4.51 0.17 -3.10
N LEU A 75 -4.33 0.20 -1.78
CA LEU A 75 -4.88 1.24 -0.93
C LEU A 75 -4.45 2.64 -1.37
N PHE A 76 -3.15 2.86 -1.57
CA PHE A 76 -2.60 4.17 -1.96
C PHE A 76 -2.90 4.57 -3.41
N LEU A 77 -3.20 3.58 -4.26
CA LEU A 77 -3.73 3.82 -5.58
C LEU A 77 -5.18 4.31 -5.50
N LEU A 78 -6.02 3.62 -4.73
CA LEU A 78 -7.45 3.91 -4.59
C LEU A 78 -7.71 5.22 -3.83
N ASP A 79 -6.96 5.50 -2.77
CA ASP A 79 -7.08 6.72 -1.97
C ASP A 79 -6.53 7.98 -2.68
N GLY A 80 -5.86 7.82 -3.83
CA GLY A 80 -5.30 8.93 -4.60
C GLY A 80 -3.98 9.49 -4.06
N SER A 81 -3.34 8.80 -3.12
CA SER A 81 -1.97 9.08 -2.69
C SER A 81 -0.98 8.90 -3.83
N MET A 82 -1.21 7.99 -4.77
CA MET A 82 -0.36 7.85 -5.97
C MET A 82 -0.79 8.76 -7.13
N PHE A 83 -2.10 8.95 -7.32
CA PHE A 83 -2.68 9.70 -8.43
C PHE A 83 -3.84 10.55 -7.93
N LEU A 84 -3.70 11.88 -7.98
CA LEU A 84 -4.70 12.77 -7.37
C LEU A 84 -6.07 12.61 -8.03
N LYS A 85 -6.12 12.32 -9.34
CA LYS A 85 -7.36 12.07 -10.08
C LYS A 85 -8.20 10.93 -9.50
N MET A 86 -7.60 9.96 -8.79
CA MET A 86 -8.31 8.86 -8.14
C MET A 86 -9.20 9.32 -6.98
N THR A 87 -8.88 10.45 -6.34
CA THR A 87 -9.71 11.02 -5.25
C THR A 87 -11.15 11.28 -5.70
N LYS A 88 -11.38 11.56 -6.98
CA LYS A 88 -12.72 11.74 -7.56
C LYS A 88 -13.60 10.50 -7.45
N PHE A 89 -12.99 9.31 -7.34
CA PHE A 89 -13.71 8.05 -7.27
C PHE A 89 -14.03 7.60 -5.85
N GLN A 90 -13.43 8.22 -4.82
CA GLN A 90 -13.60 7.83 -3.42
C GLN A 90 -15.07 7.78 -2.96
N MET A 91 -15.89 8.73 -3.42
CA MET A 91 -17.32 8.77 -3.10
C MET A 91 -18.13 7.59 -3.65
N TYR A 92 -17.57 6.82 -4.58
CA TYR A 92 -18.23 5.69 -5.23
C TYR A 92 -17.72 4.32 -4.78
N TYR A 93 -16.66 4.27 -3.96
CA TYR A 93 -16.12 3.02 -3.45
C TYR A 93 -17.12 2.34 -2.49
N SER A 94 -17.24 1.02 -2.64
CA SER A 94 -18.04 0.18 -1.74
C SER A 94 -17.27 -0.33 -0.52
N HIS A 95 -15.99 0.02 -0.44
CA HIS A 95 -15.02 -0.59 0.48
C HIS A 95 -14.39 0.47 1.38
N THR A 96 -13.93 0.02 2.55
CA THR A 96 -13.16 0.82 3.49
C THR A 96 -11.66 0.50 3.36
N THR A 97 -10.81 1.35 3.95
CA THR A 97 -9.37 1.08 4.10
C THR A 97 -9.09 -0.30 4.71
N TYR A 98 -9.89 -0.70 5.69
CA TYR A 98 -9.78 -2.01 6.34
C TYR A 98 -10.08 -3.16 5.37
N ASP A 99 -11.06 -2.99 4.49
CA ASP A 99 -11.43 -4.01 3.50
C ASP A 99 -10.33 -4.21 2.46
N VAL A 100 -9.62 -3.13 2.08
CA VAL A 100 -8.49 -3.20 1.15
C VAL A 100 -7.29 -3.88 1.78
N ILE A 101 -6.92 -3.49 3.01
CA ILE A 101 -5.76 -4.07 3.72
C ILE A 101 -5.95 -5.57 3.98
N ASN A 102 -7.17 -6.00 4.34
CA ASN A 102 -7.45 -7.41 4.62
C ASN A 102 -7.95 -8.20 3.40
N SER A 103 -8.05 -7.58 2.24
CA SER A 103 -8.64 -8.16 1.02
C SER A 103 -10.00 -8.83 1.31
N ALA A 104 -10.87 -8.15 2.04
CA ALA A 104 -12.10 -8.73 2.59
C ALA A 104 -13.15 -9.08 1.53
N GLN A 105 -13.13 -8.39 0.38
CA GLN A 105 -14.08 -8.56 -0.71
C GLN A 105 -13.38 -9.17 -1.96
N GLU A 106 -14.12 -9.98 -2.72
CA GLU A 106 -13.57 -10.70 -3.89
C GLU A 106 -13.10 -9.74 -5.01
N ASN A 107 -13.84 -8.66 -5.24
CA ASN A 107 -13.45 -7.61 -6.19
C ASN A 107 -12.11 -6.94 -5.80
N ILE A 108 -11.88 -6.70 -4.51
CA ILE A 108 -10.62 -6.17 -3.97
C ILE A 108 -9.49 -7.18 -4.19
N LYS A 109 -9.72 -8.46 -3.90
CA LYS A 109 -8.73 -9.52 -4.15
C LYS A 109 -8.33 -9.55 -5.62
N ASN A 110 -9.30 -9.56 -6.54
CA ASN A 110 -9.03 -9.56 -7.98
C ASN A 110 -8.20 -8.35 -8.42
N PHE A 111 -8.50 -7.16 -7.88
CA PHE A 111 -7.70 -5.95 -8.15
C PHE A 111 -6.26 -6.06 -7.65
N ILE A 112 -6.07 -6.54 -6.41
CA ILE A 112 -4.75 -6.77 -5.81
C ILE A 112 -3.96 -7.85 -6.58
N GLU A 113 -4.63 -8.93 -6.99
CA GLU A 113 -4.02 -9.99 -7.79
C GLU A 113 -3.62 -9.49 -9.19
N ALA A 114 -4.43 -8.66 -9.85
CA ALA A 114 -4.08 -8.06 -11.13
C ALA A 114 -2.80 -7.20 -11.02
N LEU A 115 -2.68 -6.40 -9.94
CA LEU A 115 -1.47 -5.64 -9.64
C LEU A 115 -0.25 -6.54 -9.41
N LYS A 116 -0.45 -7.64 -8.67
CA LYS A 116 0.60 -8.62 -8.36
C LYS A 116 1.07 -9.41 -9.58
N ASN A 117 0.14 -9.87 -10.41
CA ASN A 117 0.42 -10.63 -11.63
C ASN A 117 1.15 -9.77 -12.67
N ALA A 118 0.83 -8.48 -12.73
CA ALA A 118 1.54 -7.52 -13.55
C ALA A 118 2.86 -7.03 -12.93
N GLN A 119 3.21 -7.46 -11.70
CA GLN A 119 4.41 -7.06 -10.98
C GLN A 119 4.52 -5.54 -10.80
N MET A 120 3.40 -4.87 -10.58
CA MET A 120 3.36 -3.42 -10.37
C MET A 120 3.91 -3.09 -8.98
N ASN A 121 5.09 -2.48 -8.94
CA ASN A 121 5.82 -2.22 -7.70
C ASN A 121 5.96 -0.74 -7.36
N ASN A 122 5.62 0.17 -8.26
CA ASN A 122 5.79 1.61 -8.06
C ASN A 122 4.88 2.39 -9.01
N ARG A 123 4.66 3.68 -8.73
CA ARG A 123 3.83 4.58 -9.54
C ARG A 123 4.37 4.72 -10.95
N SER A 124 5.68 4.77 -11.12
CA SER A 124 6.32 4.90 -12.43
C SER A 124 6.03 3.70 -13.35
N SER A 125 6.01 2.48 -12.80
CA SER A 125 5.67 1.22 -13.48
C SER A 125 4.21 1.23 -13.94
N LEU A 126 3.28 1.72 -13.10
CA LEU A 126 1.88 1.90 -13.50
C LEU A 126 1.73 2.89 -14.65
N ILE A 127 2.43 4.02 -14.61
CA ILE A 127 2.40 5.03 -15.68
C ILE A 127 2.91 4.44 -16.99
N ALA A 128 4.02 3.70 -16.96
CA ALA A 128 4.55 3.02 -18.13
C ALA A 128 3.54 2.00 -18.68
N LYS A 129 2.94 1.19 -17.79
CA LYS A 129 1.95 0.18 -18.19
C LYS A 129 0.71 0.80 -18.84
N TRP A 130 0.20 1.89 -18.30
CA TRP A 130 -0.93 2.62 -18.89
C TRP A 130 -0.63 3.33 -20.21
N LYS A 131 0.65 3.59 -20.52
CA LYS A 131 1.05 4.08 -21.85
C LYS A 131 1.01 2.97 -22.89
N GLU A 132 1.32 1.73 -22.51
CA GLU A 132 1.25 0.56 -23.39
C GLU A 132 -0.18 0.05 -23.55
N ASP A 133 -0.90 -0.08 -22.43
CA ASP A 133 -2.27 -0.56 -22.35
C ASP A 133 -3.10 0.40 -21.50
N ARG A 134 -3.86 1.28 -22.16
CA ARG A 134 -4.72 2.26 -21.49
C ARG A 134 -5.81 1.62 -20.64
N ASP A 135 -6.25 0.41 -20.98
CA ASP A 135 -7.36 -0.25 -20.28
C ASP A 135 -6.86 -1.20 -19.17
N PHE A 136 -5.54 -1.26 -18.93
CA PHE A 136 -4.95 -2.01 -17.82
C PHE A 136 -5.59 -1.61 -16.48
N LEU A 137 -6.07 -2.59 -15.69
CA LEU A 137 -6.80 -2.46 -14.40
C LEU A 137 -8.19 -1.82 -14.47
N LYS A 138 -8.69 -1.47 -15.65
CA LYS A 138 -9.94 -0.72 -15.80
C LYS A 138 -11.15 -1.53 -15.34
N ASN A 139 -11.22 -2.80 -15.73
CA ASN A 139 -12.35 -3.67 -15.40
C ASN A 139 -12.36 -4.04 -13.91
N GLU A 140 -11.18 -4.34 -13.37
CA GLU A 140 -10.97 -4.62 -11.96
C GLU A 140 -11.36 -3.40 -11.12
N PHE A 141 -10.95 -2.20 -11.52
CA PHE A 141 -11.33 -0.96 -10.85
C PHE A 141 -12.83 -0.68 -10.93
N LEU A 142 -13.46 -0.87 -12.09
CA LEU A 142 -14.92 -0.70 -12.23
C LEU A 142 -15.70 -1.65 -11.31
N SER A 143 -15.16 -2.84 -11.01
CA SER A 143 -15.77 -3.78 -10.07
C SER A 143 -15.71 -3.33 -8.60
N LEU A 144 -14.81 -2.39 -8.26
CA LEU A 144 -14.67 -1.81 -6.92
C LEU A 144 -15.65 -0.66 -6.66
N ILE A 145 -16.21 -0.10 -7.73
CA ILE A 145 -17.15 1.00 -7.67
C ILE A 145 -18.57 0.43 -7.59
N VAL A 146 -19.38 0.94 -6.65
CA VAL A 146 -20.79 0.56 -6.49
C VAL A 146 -21.53 0.76 -7.83
N LYS A 147 -22.49 -0.14 -8.14
CA LYS A 147 -23.44 -0.13 -9.27
C LYS A 147 -24.31 1.15 -9.44
N LYS A 148 -23.91 2.30 -8.87
CA LYS A 148 -24.49 3.62 -9.08
C LYS A 148 -23.92 4.35 -10.30
N PHE A 149 -22.96 3.75 -11.02
CA PHE A 149 -22.46 4.29 -12.28
C PHE A 149 -23.56 4.25 -13.37
N ASN A 150 -24.28 5.37 -13.51
CA ASN A 150 -25.19 5.59 -14.62
C ASN A 150 -24.40 5.76 -15.94
N LYS A 151 -25.05 5.58 -17.10
CA LYS A 151 -24.40 5.75 -18.44
C LYS A 151 -23.56 7.03 -18.56
N ASN A 152 -24.04 8.16 -18.05
CA ASN A 152 -23.32 9.45 -18.10
C ASN A 152 -22.03 9.46 -17.26
N GLN A 153 -21.92 8.59 -16.25
CA GLN A 153 -20.73 8.44 -15.42
C GLN A 153 -19.70 7.50 -16.06
N ASN A 154 -20.11 6.56 -16.93
CA ASN A 154 -19.16 5.77 -17.74
C ASN A 154 -18.33 6.67 -18.66
N ASP A 155 -18.95 7.68 -19.27
CA ASP A 155 -18.23 8.66 -20.08
C ASP A 155 -17.25 9.49 -19.23
N PHE A 156 -17.66 9.88 -18.01
CA PHE A 156 -16.78 10.55 -17.05
C PHE A 156 -15.57 9.69 -16.66
N PHE A 157 -15.78 8.40 -16.39
CA PHE A 157 -14.70 7.47 -16.06
C PHE A 157 -13.77 7.25 -17.26
N ASN A 158 -14.30 7.02 -18.45
CA ASN A 158 -13.50 6.86 -19.67
C ASN A 158 -12.66 8.11 -20.01
N ASN A 159 -13.15 9.31 -19.65
CA ASN A 159 -12.42 10.55 -19.85
C ASN A 159 -11.33 10.80 -18.80
N ILE A 160 -11.42 10.17 -17.63
CA ILE A 160 -10.43 10.27 -16.55
C ILE A 160 -9.43 9.12 -16.59
N TRP A 161 -9.78 7.99 -17.18
CA TRP A 161 -8.93 6.81 -17.26
C TRP A 161 -7.98 6.85 -18.48
N PRO A 162 -6.68 6.54 -18.32
CA PRO A 162 -5.98 6.27 -17.07
C PRO A 162 -5.78 7.54 -16.23
N PRO A 163 -5.81 7.46 -14.89
CA PRO A 163 -5.80 8.59 -13.96
C PRO A 163 -4.39 9.18 -13.79
N LEU A 164 -3.66 9.34 -14.89
CA LEU A 164 -2.38 10.02 -14.96
C LEU A 164 -2.58 11.50 -14.64
N ASP A 165 -1.75 12.11 -13.79
CA ASP A 165 -1.81 13.55 -13.51
C ASP A 165 -1.45 14.38 -14.74
#